data_AF-L1NSZ6-F1
#
_entry.id   AF-L1NSZ6-F1
#
_cell.length_a   1.000
_cell.length_b   1.000
_cell.length_c   1.000
_cell.angle_alpha   90.00
_cell.angle_beta   90.00
_cell.angle_gamma   90.00
#
_symmetry.space_group_name_H-M   'P 1'
#
loop_
_entity.id
_entity.type
_entity.pdbx_description
1 polymer ?
#
loop_
_entity_poly.entity_id
_entity_poly.type
_entity_poly.pdbx_seq_one_letter_code
_entity_poly.pdbx_strand_id
1 'polypeptide(L)'
;MRIKKHGLEYYLKTPYTPKVEPNLFFADKKVKTSYKEYEALIDNNSVRLGKFNNNTAVIPEDISSLIEEYRDMAGELRYKDFFDEIPETLYDNFRDCECFCFITTYNEQRLVTSYEVDDFVFVFKYNEQQQLTEWTATISGQIPCTRNYLYNKKGLLCKIIDKLPTGIFKEYLYDEKGDMVVVIENGENSEEYKYKYNSKGELISLKCYRNEKFMQEDLFLYDERGNKTLFCSFGEENEKDERENERKVFINSYQNGHLDKQEILYYENGDKEFLFFDEQGKIIKKQYFEIKHYRGFELLNTVYYKYFDGKAERTDIDKNLYKEVIVCKDITCKEDSYCGRWSTFGRSSIDIEYNGRKYNSILFSDNIFSYAIYDKEGNEIRKFVRSYLTNGESETIFYKNGTPDYIVRKECSVVEN
;
A
#
# COMPACT_ATOMS: atom_id res chain seq x y z
N MET A 1 -3.46 -12.50 -4.32
CA MET A 1 -4.68 -11.67 -4.21
C MET A 1 -4.72 -11.18 -2.78
N ARG A 2 -4.33 -9.92 -2.50
CA ARG A 2 -4.43 -9.38 -1.14
C ARG A 2 -5.91 -9.35 -0.76
N ILE A 3 -6.30 -9.89 0.39
CA ILE A 3 -7.62 -9.63 0.96
C ILE A 3 -7.80 -8.12 0.93
N LYS A 4 -8.84 -7.63 0.23
CA LYS A 4 -9.24 -6.23 0.34
C LYS A 4 -9.45 -5.99 1.83
N LYS A 5 -8.76 -5.00 2.43
CA LYS A 5 -8.87 -4.72 3.85
C LYS A 5 -10.32 -4.34 4.17
N HIS A 6 -11.14 -5.31 4.53
CA HIS A 6 -12.57 -5.11 4.81
C HIS A 6 -12.80 -4.48 6.19
N GLY A 7 -11.85 -3.67 6.69
CA GLY A 7 -11.78 -3.25 8.09
C GLY A 7 -11.04 -4.25 8.99
N LEU A 8 -10.36 -5.24 8.42
CA LEU A 8 -9.61 -6.30 9.12
C LEU A 8 -8.24 -5.81 9.65
N GLU A 9 -8.21 -4.64 10.28
CA GLU A 9 -6.97 -3.97 10.71
C GLU A 9 -6.21 -4.72 11.82
N TYR A 10 -6.88 -5.65 12.52
CA TYR A 10 -6.36 -6.35 13.70
C TYR A 10 -5.90 -7.80 13.47
N TYR A 11 -6.03 -8.31 12.25
CA TYR A 11 -5.56 -9.67 11.91
C TYR A 11 -4.12 -9.66 11.44
N LEU A 12 -3.45 -10.81 11.56
CA LEU A 12 -2.08 -10.98 11.07
C LEU A 12 -2.00 -10.52 9.61
N LYS A 13 -0.97 -9.72 9.29
CA LYS A 13 -0.67 -9.37 7.90
C LYS A 13 -0.40 -10.65 7.14
N THR A 14 -1.36 -11.04 6.31
CA THR A 14 -1.28 -12.28 5.56
C THR A 14 -0.26 -12.10 4.43
N PRO A 15 0.74 -13.00 4.31
CA PRO A 15 1.68 -12.91 3.21
C PRO A 15 0.92 -13.17 1.91
N TYR A 16 1.36 -12.52 0.84
CA TYR A 16 0.84 -12.77 -0.49
C TYR A 16 1.97 -12.77 -1.51
N THR A 17 1.66 -13.26 -2.69
CA THR A 17 2.52 -13.10 -3.86
C THR A 17 2.73 -11.61 -4.11
N PRO A 18 3.98 -11.09 -4.05
CA PRO A 18 4.27 -9.71 -4.43
C PRO A 18 3.85 -9.48 -5.88
N LYS A 19 3.38 -8.26 -6.17
CA LYS A 19 3.20 -7.83 -7.56
C LYS A 19 4.57 -7.43 -8.06
N VAL A 20 5.05 -8.15 -9.07
CA VAL A 20 6.31 -7.83 -9.75
C VAL A 20 5.94 -7.68 -11.22
N GLU A 21 5.85 -6.43 -11.70
CA GLU A 21 5.35 -6.16 -13.04
C GLU A 21 6.41 -6.48 -14.11
N PRO A 22 6.04 -7.23 -15.17
CA PRO A 22 6.94 -7.46 -16.30
C PRO A 22 7.17 -6.17 -17.09
N ASN A 23 8.33 -6.04 -17.73
CA ASN A 23 8.64 -4.91 -18.61
C ASN A 23 8.74 -5.35 -20.07
N LEU A 24 7.91 -4.76 -20.93
CA LEU A 24 7.81 -5.13 -22.34
C LEU A 24 9.08 -4.86 -23.17
N PHE A 25 10.01 -4.02 -22.69
CA PHE A 25 11.18 -3.55 -23.46
C PHE A 25 12.49 -4.25 -23.10
N PHE A 26 12.49 -4.99 -21.99
CA PHE A 26 13.71 -5.50 -21.37
C PHE A 26 13.74 -7.02 -21.29
N ALA A 27 13.06 -7.73 -22.19
CA ALA A 27 13.17 -9.19 -22.30
C ALA A 27 14.65 -9.61 -22.40
N ASP A 28 15.06 -10.56 -21.55
CA ASP A 28 16.42 -11.10 -21.48
C ASP A 28 17.51 -10.03 -21.29
N LYS A 29 17.25 -9.05 -20.43
CA LYS A 29 18.21 -7.96 -20.16
C LYS A 29 18.42 -7.75 -18.67
N LYS A 30 19.61 -7.26 -18.35
CA LYS A 30 19.93 -6.66 -17.06
C LYS A 30 19.90 -5.14 -17.22
N VAL A 31 19.08 -4.46 -16.42
CA VAL A 31 18.79 -3.03 -16.57
C VAL A 31 19.10 -2.30 -15.27
N LYS A 32 19.99 -1.33 -15.34
CA LYS A 32 20.23 -0.38 -14.26
C LYS A 32 19.22 0.76 -14.37
N THR A 33 18.50 1.01 -13.28
CA THR A 33 17.60 2.17 -13.15
C THR A 33 18.21 3.16 -12.17
N SER A 34 18.22 4.43 -12.54
CA SER A 34 18.66 5.54 -11.68
C SER A 34 17.72 6.72 -11.78
N TYR A 35 17.63 7.50 -10.72
CA TYR A 35 16.88 8.76 -10.71
C TYR A 35 17.87 9.92 -10.67
N LYS A 36 17.74 10.84 -11.62
CA LYS A 36 18.66 11.96 -11.79
C LYS A 36 17.91 13.28 -11.77
N GLU A 37 18.45 14.22 -11.02
CA GLU A 37 17.95 15.59 -10.96
C GLU A 37 18.71 16.49 -11.94
N TYR A 38 17.96 17.37 -12.58
CA TYR A 38 18.44 18.36 -13.52
C TYR A 38 17.82 19.71 -13.21
N GLU A 39 18.54 20.78 -13.52
CA GLU A 39 17.98 22.13 -13.54
C GLU A 39 16.81 22.20 -14.55
N ALA A 40 15.76 22.96 -14.23
CA ALA A 40 14.69 23.26 -15.17
C ALA A 40 15.02 24.56 -15.94
N LEU A 41 15.14 24.47 -17.26
CA LEU A 41 15.29 25.65 -18.13
C LEU A 41 13.98 25.96 -18.84
N ILE A 42 13.70 27.25 -19.01
CA ILE A 42 12.53 27.72 -19.76
C ILE A 42 13.02 28.24 -21.11
N ASP A 43 12.59 27.59 -22.19
CA ASP A 43 12.84 28.03 -23.57
C ASP A 43 11.51 28.02 -24.35
N ASN A 44 11.10 29.17 -24.89
CA ASN A 44 9.91 29.33 -25.73
C ASN A 44 8.64 28.66 -25.15
N ASN A 45 8.30 28.94 -23.89
CA ASN A 45 7.16 28.35 -23.16
C ASN A 45 7.21 26.82 -22.99
N SER A 46 8.36 26.19 -23.23
CA SER A 46 8.62 24.78 -22.94
C SER A 46 9.65 24.65 -21.82
N VAL A 47 9.44 23.68 -20.93
CA VAL A 47 10.43 23.31 -19.92
C VAL A 47 11.40 22.31 -20.54
N ARG A 48 12.70 22.54 -20.38
CA ARG A 48 13.78 21.68 -20.90
C ARG A 48 14.76 21.32 -19.79
N LEU A 49 15.46 20.20 -20.01
CA LEU A 49 16.56 19.77 -19.17
C LEU A 49 17.72 20.76 -19.25
N GLY A 50 18.14 21.25 -18.09
CA GLY A 50 19.36 22.00 -17.89
C GLY A 50 20.52 21.11 -17.45
N LYS A 51 21.39 21.68 -16.62
CA LYS A 51 22.57 20.98 -16.11
C LYS A 51 22.14 19.86 -15.15
N PHE A 52 22.87 18.74 -15.18
CA PHE A 52 22.75 17.69 -14.17
C PHE A 52 23.19 18.23 -12.80
N ASN A 53 22.38 17.97 -11.77
CA ASN A 53 22.64 18.36 -10.39
C ASN A 53 23.20 17.19 -9.58
N ASN A 54 22.38 16.19 -9.29
CA ASN A 54 22.69 15.06 -8.42
C ASN A 54 21.86 13.83 -8.79
N ASN A 55 22.26 12.67 -8.25
CA ASN A 55 21.38 11.50 -8.23
C ASN A 55 20.38 11.66 -7.09
N THR A 56 19.15 11.23 -7.32
CA THR A 56 18.08 11.24 -6.32
C THR A 56 17.94 9.82 -5.74
N ALA A 57 17.96 9.70 -4.42
CA ALA A 57 17.69 8.44 -3.75
C ALA A 57 16.19 8.11 -3.82
N VAL A 58 15.87 6.93 -4.37
CA VAL A 58 14.49 6.50 -4.62
C VAL A 58 14.36 5.00 -4.46
N ILE A 59 13.47 4.58 -3.57
CA ILE A 59 13.02 3.18 -3.49
C ILE A 59 11.65 3.06 -4.18
N PRO A 60 11.56 2.32 -5.29
CA PRO A 60 10.26 1.98 -5.90
C PRO A 60 9.35 1.23 -4.91
N GLU A 61 8.04 1.45 -5.02
CA GLU A 61 7.03 0.85 -4.13
C GLU A 61 7.09 -0.68 -4.05
N ASP A 62 7.37 -1.34 -5.18
CA ASP A 62 7.50 -2.81 -5.25
C ASP A 62 8.72 -3.31 -4.48
N ILE A 63 9.85 -2.60 -4.58
CA ILE A 63 11.10 -2.93 -3.86
C ILE A 63 10.94 -2.62 -2.38
N SER A 64 10.34 -1.48 -2.03
CA SER A 64 10.02 -1.12 -0.64
C SER A 64 9.11 -2.18 0.00
N SER A 65 8.11 -2.66 -0.74
CA SER A 65 7.24 -3.75 -0.27
C SER A 65 8.03 -5.04 0.00
N LEU A 66 8.99 -5.39 -0.85
CA LEU A 66 9.85 -6.58 -0.66
C LEU A 66 10.78 -6.43 0.55
N ILE A 67 11.35 -5.25 0.75
CA ILE A 67 12.17 -4.93 1.94
C ILE A 67 11.32 -5.05 3.21
N GLU A 68 10.09 -4.53 3.22
CA GLU A 68 9.18 -4.67 4.36
C GLU A 68 8.75 -6.13 4.60
N GLU A 69 8.49 -6.92 3.56
CA GLU A 69 8.20 -8.35 3.72
C GLU A 69 9.43 -9.12 4.27
N TYR A 70 10.65 -8.77 3.83
CA TYR A 70 11.87 -9.33 4.41
C TYR A 70 12.04 -8.90 5.87
N ARG A 71 11.77 -7.63 6.18
CA ARG A 71 11.81 -7.09 7.54
C ARG A 71 10.80 -7.79 8.46
N ASP A 72 9.60 -8.07 7.97
CA ASP A 72 8.58 -8.83 8.72
C ASP A 72 9.10 -10.25 9.02
N MET A 73 9.64 -10.94 8.02
CA MET A 73 10.26 -12.27 8.20
C MET A 73 11.45 -12.24 9.18
N ALA A 74 12.28 -11.20 9.11
CA ALA A 74 13.45 -11.03 9.99
C ALA A 74 13.09 -10.53 11.40
N GLY A 75 12.01 -9.75 11.54
CA GLY A 75 11.52 -9.24 12.83
C GLY A 75 10.99 -10.34 13.73
N GLU A 76 10.39 -11.39 13.15
CA GLU A 76 9.99 -12.61 13.86
C GLU A 76 11.21 -13.32 14.51
N LEU A 77 12.40 -13.18 13.93
CA LEU A 77 13.65 -13.71 14.52
C LEU A 77 14.08 -12.95 15.78
N ARG A 78 13.70 -11.67 15.90
CA ARG A 78 14.04 -10.78 17.02
C ARG A 78 13.21 -11.07 18.26
N TYR A 79 11.92 -11.41 18.10
CA TYR A 79 11.03 -11.68 19.24
C TYR A 79 11.36 -12.96 20.03
N LYS A 80 12.23 -13.82 19.50
CA LYS A 80 12.60 -15.08 20.11
C LYS A 80 14.08 -15.15 20.53
N ASP A 81 14.74 -14.01 20.68
CA ASP A 81 16.13 -13.88 21.14
C ASP A 81 17.12 -14.80 20.40
N PHE A 82 16.90 -15.04 19.10
CA PHE A 82 17.71 -16.02 18.33
C PHE A 82 19.06 -15.49 17.84
N PHE A 83 19.27 -14.19 17.89
CA PHE A 83 20.56 -13.58 17.57
C PHE A 83 21.18 -13.07 18.87
N ASP A 84 22.35 -13.58 19.22
CA ASP A 84 23.16 -13.06 20.33
C ASP A 84 23.54 -11.58 20.10
N GLU A 85 23.73 -11.21 18.83
CA GLU A 85 23.81 -9.84 18.33
C GLU A 85 23.02 -9.78 17.02
N ILE A 86 21.92 -9.03 16.97
CA ILE A 86 21.46 -8.52 15.68
C ILE A 86 22.53 -7.50 15.29
N PRO A 87 23.27 -7.70 14.19
CA PRO A 87 24.27 -6.72 13.83
C PRO A 87 23.54 -5.40 13.63
N GLU A 88 23.96 -4.34 14.33
CA GLU A 88 23.35 -2.99 14.27
C GLU A 88 23.14 -2.56 12.80
N THR A 89 24.04 -3.02 11.92
CA THR A 89 23.99 -2.86 10.46
C THR A 89 22.70 -3.34 9.80
N LEU A 90 22.05 -4.41 10.28
CA LEU A 90 20.82 -4.92 9.66
C LEU A 90 19.65 -3.94 9.88
N TYR A 91 19.60 -3.27 11.04
CA TYR A 91 18.57 -2.28 11.36
C TYR A 91 18.85 -0.93 10.71
N ASP A 92 20.11 -0.52 10.67
CA ASP A 92 20.54 0.69 9.97
C ASP A 92 20.28 0.56 8.46
N ASN A 93 20.55 -0.61 7.87
CA ASN A 93 20.25 -0.91 6.46
C ASN A 93 18.75 -0.83 6.12
N PHE A 94 17.85 -1.08 7.07
CA PHE A 94 16.40 -0.89 6.87
C PHE A 94 15.96 0.57 7.02
N ARG A 95 16.63 1.32 7.89
CA ARG A 95 16.24 2.68 8.25
C ARG A 95 16.72 3.71 7.24
N ASP A 96 17.89 3.48 6.67
CA ASP A 96 18.65 4.45 5.86
C ASP A 96 18.89 3.96 4.42
N CYS A 97 18.06 3.04 3.90
CA CYS A 97 18.17 2.58 2.52
C CYS A 97 17.90 3.74 1.53
N GLU A 98 18.97 4.40 1.08
CA GLU A 98 18.93 5.44 0.05
C GLU A 98 19.29 4.83 -1.30
N CYS A 99 18.29 4.34 -2.03
CA CYS A 99 18.51 3.68 -3.32
C CYS A 99 18.76 4.69 -4.45
N PHE A 100 20.01 5.09 -4.68
CA PHE A 100 20.36 5.95 -5.82
C PHE A 100 20.25 5.24 -7.17
N CYS A 101 20.45 3.92 -7.19
CA CYS A 101 20.19 3.08 -8.33
C CYS A 101 19.90 1.64 -7.90
N PHE A 102 19.24 0.90 -8.77
CA PHE A 102 19.06 -0.54 -8.61
C PHE A 102 19.19 -1.22 -9.96
N ILE A 103 19.47 -2.52 -9.94
CA ILE A 103 19.53 -3.33 -11.14
C ILE A 103 18.37 -4.32 -11.13
N THR A 104 17.67 -4.41 -12.26
CA THR A 104 16.61 -5.38 -12.48
C THR A 104 17.05 -6.33 -13.58
N THR A 105 16.94 -7.64 -13.32
CA THR A 105 17.18 -8.67 -14.34
C THR A 105 15.85 -9.23 -14.81
N TYR A 106 15.69 -9.41 -16.11
CA TYR A 106 14.50 -9.95 -16.73
C TYR A 106 14.82 -11.23 -17.49
N ASN A 107 13.91 -12.21 -17.48
CA ASN A 107 14.01 -13.37 -18.36
C ASN A 107 13.46 -13.10 -19.77
N GLU A 108 13.58 -14.09 -20.67
CA GLU A 108 13.02 -14.06 -22.03
C GLU A 108 11.50 -13.77 -22.05
N GLN A 109 10.77 -14.23 -21.03
CA GLN A 109 9.33 -13.99 -20.87
C GLN A 109 9.01 -12.62 -20.23
N ARG A 110 10.02 -11.74 -20.04
CA ARG A 110 9.94 -10.37 -19.51
C ARG A 110 9.59 -10.27 -18.03
N LEU A 111 9.60 -11.39 -17.31
CA LEU A 111 9.40 -11.44 -15.87
C LEU A 111 10.69 -11.02 -15.18
N VAL A 112 10.57 -10.28 -14.09
CA VAL A 112 11.71 -9.92 -13.25
C VAL A 112 12.22 -11.17 -12.52
N THR A 113 13.49 -11.50 -12.70
CA THR A 113 14.17 -12.61 -12.03
C THR A 113 15.04 -12.15 -10.87
N SER A 114 15.47 -10.90 -10.84
CA SER A 114 16.14 -10.34 -9.66
C SER A 114 16.04 -8.82 -9.55
N TYR A 115 16.19 -8.35 -8.30
CA TYR A 115 16.55 -6.97 -7.97
C TYR A 115 17.87 -6.96 -7.19
N GLU A 116 18.81 -6.10 -7.60
CA GLU A 116 20.01 -5.77 -6.83
C GLU A 116 19.89 -4.31 -6.39
N VAL A 117 19.81 -4.09 -5.09
CA VAL A 117 19.40 -2.83 -4.47
C VAL A 117 20.29 -2.59 -3.26
N ASP A 118 21.33 -1.77 -3.43
CA ASP A 118 22.31 -1.53 -2.37
C ASP A 118 22.88 -2.87 -1.82
N ASP A 119 22.73 -3.14 -0.52
CA ASP A 119 23.13 -4.41 0.11
C ASP A 119 22.16 -5.59 -0.11
N PHE A 120 20.99 -5.35 -0.70
CA PHE A 120 19.94 -6.34 -0.88
C PHE A 120 19.96 -6.96 -2.27
N VAL A 121 19.85 -8.29 -2.31
CA VAL A 121 19.58 -9.05 -3.54
C VAL A 121 18.31 -9.86 -3.36
N PHE A 122 17.32 -9.57 -4.19
CA PHE A 122 16.08 -10.33 -4.30
C PHE A 122 16.12 -11.18 -5.56
N VAL A 123 15.82 -12.47 -5.46
CA VAL A 123 15.76 -13.40 -6.60
C VAL A 123 14.37 -14.04 -6.65
N PHE A 124 13.82 -14.19 -7.86
CA PHE A 124 12.48 -14.72 -8.11
C PHE A 124 12.53 -15.94 -9.03
N LYS A 125 11.71 -16.95 -8.72
CA LYS A 125 11.49 -18.11 -9.58
C LYS A 125 10.02 -18.26 -9.90
N TYR A 126 9.73 -18.76 -11.11
CA TYR A 126 8.38 -18.92 -11.63
C TYR A 126 8.15 -20.35 -12.09
N ASN A 127 6.90 -20.80 -12.07
CA ASN A 127 6.49 -22.04 -12.75
C ASN A 127 6.23 -21.80 -14.25
N GLU A 128 5.89 -22.86 -14.97
CA GLU A 128 5.55 -22.82 -16.40
C GLU A 128 4.35 -21.91 -16.71
N GLN A 129 3.44 -21.73 -15.76
CA GLN A 129 2.29 -20.81 -15.83
C GLN A 129 2.67 -19.37 -15.47
N GLN A 130 3.95 -19.04 -15.34
CA GLN A 130 4.47 -17.71 -14.98
C GLN A 130 4.02 -17.21 -13.60
N GLN A 131 3.63 -18.12 -12.71
CA GLN A 131 3.30 -17.82 -11.32
C GLN A 131 4.57 -17.88 -10.47
N LEU A 132 4.76 -16.90 -9.60
CA LEU A 132 5.91 -16.86 -8.69
C LEU A 132 5.85 -18.06 -7.74
N THR A 133 6.88 -18.89 -7.71
CA THR A 133 6.99 -20.09 -6.87
C THR A 133 7.96 -19.92 -5.72
N GLU A 134 8.93 -19.02 -5.86
CA GLU A 134 9.92 -18.76 -4.81
C GLU A 134 10.41 -17.32 -4.94
N TRP A 135 10.66 -16.68 -3.81
CA TRP A 135 11.62 -15.58 -3.78
C TRP A 135 12.59 -15.72 -2.61
N THR A 136 13.80 -15.23 -2.82
CA THR A 136 14.89 -15.25 -1.85
C THR A 136 15.42 -13.84 -1.67
N ALA A 137 15.56 -13.40 -0.42
CA ALA A 137 16.28 -12.19 -0.06
C ALA A 137 17.62 -12.55 0.55
N THR A 138 18.68 -11.93 0.05
CA THR A 138 20.03 -12.02 0.58
C THR A 138 20.52 -10.62 0.92
N ILE A 139 21.05 -10.44 2.13
CA ILE A 139 21.82 -9.25 2.51
C ILE A 139 23.29 -9.65 2.53
N SER A 140 24.17 -8.76 2.08
CA SER A 140 25.62 -8.96 2.15
C SER A 140 26.05 -9.44 3.54
N GLY A 141 26.72 -10.60 3.60
CA GLY A 141 27.20 -11.21 4.85
C GLY A 141 26.14 -11.90 5.73
N GLN A 142 24.89 -12.01 5.28
CA GLN A 142 23.78 -12.60 6.04
C GLN A 142 23.27 -13.91 5.41
N ILE A 143 22.62 -14.74 6.23
CA ILE A 143 21.94 -15.95 5.77
C ILE A 143 20.66 -15.54 5.02
N PRO A 144 20.40 -16.11 3.82
CA PRO A 144 19.24 -15.73 3.02
C PRO A 144 17.92 -16.18 3.66
N CYS A 145 16.89 -15.36 3.53
CA CYS A 145 15.50 -15.73 3.80
C CYS A 145 14.85 -16.20 2.50
N THR A 146 14.08 -17.28 2.54
CA THR A 146 13.36 -17.78 1.34
C THR A 146 11.90 -17.98 1.64
N ARG A 147 11.03 -17.50 0.73
CA ARG A 147 9.59 -17.75 0.77
C ARG A 147 9.17 -18.52 -0.47
N ASN A 148 8.41 -19.59 -0.27
CA ASN A 148 7.90 -20.46 -1.32
C ASN A 148 6.38 -20.29 -1.45
N TYR A 149 5.87 -20.37 -2.67
CA TYR A 149 4.46 -20.35 -3.00
C TYR A 149 4.08 -21.66 -3.69
N LEU A 150 3.04 -22.30 -3.19
CA LEU A 150 2.50 -23.51 -3.75
C LEU A 150 1.08 -23.25 -4.26
N TYR A 151 0.80 -23.78 -5.44
CA TYR A 151 -0.48 -23.65 -6.12
C TYR A 151 -1.12 -25.02 -6.27
N ASN A 152 -2.45 -25.06 -6.20
CA ASN A 152 -3.20 -26.27 -6.49
C ASN A 152 -3.28 -26.52 -8.02
N LYS A 153 -3.86 -27.66 -8.42
CA LYS A 153 -4.01 -28.02 -9.85
C LYS A 153 -4.85 -27.03 -10.68
N LYS A 154 -5.66 -26.19 -10.03
CA LYS A 154 -6.45 -25.13 -10.67
C LYS A 154 -5.66 -23.81 -10.79
N GLY A 155 -4.40 -23.78 -10.34
CA GLY A 155 -3.56 -22.58 -10.33
C GLY A 155 -3.84 -21.60 -9.19
N LEU A 156 -4.63 -21.99 -8.18
CA LEU A 156 -4.92 -21.14 -7.01
C LEU A 156 -3.86 -21.33 -5.94
N LEU A 157 -3.43 -20.24 -5.30
CA LEU A 157 -2.49 -20.27 -4.17
C LEU A 157 -3.10 -21.08 -3.03
N CYS A 158 -2.40 -22.12 -2.56
CA CYS A 158 -2.86 -22.97 -1.48
C CYS A 158 -1.96 -22.93 -0.24
N LYS A 159 -0.67 -22.61 -0.41
CA LYS A 159 0.28 -22.60 0.69
C LYS A 159 1.44 -21.62 0.45
N ILE A 160 1.84 -20.90 1.49
CA ILE A 160 3.09 -20.14 1.55
C ILE A 160 3.97 -20.76 2.63
N ILE A 161 5.28 -20.86 2.37
CA ILE A 161 6.26 -21.37 3.34
C ILE A 161 7.41 -20.39 3.47
N ASP A 162 7.60 -19.87 4.68
CA ASP A 162 8.75 -19.07 5.05
C ASP A 162 9.81 -19.98 5.66
N LYS A 163 10.99 -19.96 5.04
CA LYS A 163 12.20 -20.63 5.53
C LYS A 163 13.12 -19.56 6.07
N LEU A 164 13.14 -19.44 7.38
CA LEU A 164 13.98 -18.48 8.07
C LEU A 164 15.39 -19.05 8.32
N PRO A 165 16.44 -18.21 8.35
CA PRO A 165 17.81 -18.59 8.66
C PRO A 165 18.02 -19.50 9.88
N THR A 166 17.14 -19.36 10.88
CA THR A 166 17.21 -20.07 12.16
C THR A 166 16.67 -21.50 12.11
N GLY A 167 16.19 -21.96 10.95
CA GLY A 167 15.51 -23.25 10.82
C GLY A 167 14.06 -23.23 11.29
N ILE A 168 13.51 -22.05 11.62
CA ILE A 168 12.08 -21.86 11.87
C ILE A 168 11.33 -21.94 10.53
N PHE A 169 10.24 -22.69 10.55
CA PHE A 169 9.32 -22.81 9.42
C PHE A 169 7.97 -22.23 9.82
N LYS A 170 7.49 -21.28 9.03
CA LYS A 170 6.14 -20.73 9.13
C LYS A 170 5.39 -21.04 7.85
N GLU A 171 4.24 -21.68 7.97
CA GLU A 171 3.41 -22.06 6.84
C GLU A 171 2.06 -21.37 6.93
N TYR A 172 1.56 -20.89 5.80
CA TYR A 172 0.26 -20.23 5.70
C TYR A 172 -0.57 -21.03 4.72
N LEU A 173 -1.71 -21.55 5.16
CA LEU A 173 -2.61 -22.36 4.34
C LEU A 173 -3.79 -21.52 3.86
N TYR A 174 -4.19 -21.72 2.62
CA TYR A 174 -5.29 -21.00 1.98
C TYR A 174 -6.35 -21.97 1.45
N ASP A 175 -7.61 -21.55 1.54
CA ASP A 175 -8.72 -22.30 0.98
C ASP A 175 -8.93 -22.05 -0.54
N GLU A 176 -9.97 -22.66 -1.13
CA GLU A 176 -10.27 -22.46 -2.55
C GLU A 176 -10.77 -21.05 -2.91
N LYS A 177 -11.19 -20.24 -1.91
CA LYS A 177 -11.57 -18.84 -2.11
C LYS A 177 -10.35 -17.91 -2.06
N GLY A 178 -9.21 -18.41 -1.58
CA GLY A 178 -7.98 -17.64 -1.36
C GLY A 178 -7.91 -17.00 0.02
N ASP A 179 -8.76 -17.43 0.95
CA ASP A 179 -8.74 -16.99 2.35
C ASP A 179 -7.68 -17.78 3.12
N MET A 180 -6.88 -17.10 3.94
CA MET A 180 -5.91 -17.77 4.81
C MET A 180 -6.64 -18.41 5.97
N VAL A 181 -6.49 -19.72 6.15
CA VAL A 181 -7.25 -20.51 7.14
C VAL A 181 -6.43 -20.94 8.35
N VAL A 182 -5.13 -21.18 8.17
CA VAL A 182 -4.26 -21.70 9.24
C VAL A 182 -2.85 -21.14 9.07
N VAL A 183 -2.23 -20.78 10.19
CA VAL A 183 -0.81 -20.49 10.31
C VAL A 183 -0.15 -21.57 11.16
N ILE A 184 0.78 -22.31 10.56
CA ILE A 184 1.55 -23.36 11.22
C ILE A 184 2.93 -22.79 11.52
N GLU A 185 3.36 -22.87 12.77
CA GLU A 185 4.68 -22.43 13.20
C GLU A 185 5.38 -23.61 13.88
N ASN A 186 6.55 -24.02 13.36
CA ASN A 186 7.32 -25.16 13.86
C ASN A 186 6.52 -26.47 13.99
N GLY A 187 5.53 -26.67 13.12
CA GLY A 187 4.67 -27.85 13.09
C GLY A 187 3.44 -27.78 13.99
N GLU A 188 3.24 -26.68 14.73
CA GLU A 188 2.06 -26.45 15.57
C GLU A 188 1.14 -25.40 14.94
N ASN A 189 -0.18 -25.58 15.09
CA ASN A 189 -1.16 -24.61 14.63
C ASN A 189 -1.16 -23.38 15.56
N SER A 190 -0.39 -22.36 15.18
CA SER A 190 -0.28 -21.11 15.93
C SER A 190 -1.56 -20.28 15.84
N GLU A 191 -2.17 -20.18 14.66
CA GLU A 191 -3.39 -19.40 14.42
C GLU A 191 -4.35 -20.12 13.46
N GLU A 192 -5.64 -20.00 13.70
CA GLU A 192 -6.72 -20.55 12.86
C GLU A 192 -7.78 -19.47 12.58
N TYR A 193 -8.24 -19.41 11.34
CA TYR A 193 -9.20 -18.42 10.85
C TYR A 193 -10.44 -19.11 10.30
N LYS A 194 -11.63 -18.72 10.78
CA LYS A 194 -12.92 -19.28 10.35
C LYS A 194 -13.79 -18.21 9.74
N TYR A 195 -14.08 -18.38 8.45
CA TYR A 195 -14.89 -17.45 7.67
C TYR A 195 -16.32 -17.99 7.50
N LYS A 196 -17.31 -17.10 7.59
CA LYS A 196 -18.70 -17.40 7.21
C LYS A 196 -19.18 -16.40 6.18
N TYR A 197 -19.89 -16.92 5.19
CA TYR A 197 -20.41 -16.15 4.07
C TYR A 197 -21.93 -16.30 3.98
N ASN A 198 -22.62 -15.25 3.53
CA ASN A 198 -24.03 -15.37 3.18
C ASN A 198 -24.21 -16.02 1.79
N SER A 199 -25.46 -16.22 1.37
CA SER A 199 -25.80 -16.84 0.08
C SER A 199 -25.36 -16.02 -1.15
N LYS A 200 -25.06 -14.73 -0.99
CA LYS A 200 -24.51 -13.86 -2.04
C LYS A 200 -22.98 -13.87 -2.09
N GLY A 201 -22.33 -14.58 -1.16
CA GLY A 201 -20.87 -14.66 -1.07
C GLY A 201 -20.23 -13.51 -0.30
N GLU A 202 -21.00 -12.70 0.44
CA GLU A 202 -20.47 -11.63 1.28
C GLU A 202 -20.03 -12.18 2.64
N LEU A 203 -18.87 -11.74 3.14
CA LEU A 203 -18.33 -12.15 4.44
C LEU A 203 -19.21 -11.61 5.55
N ILE A 204 -19.77 -12.47 6.40
CA ILE A 204 -20.65 -12.11 7.52
C ILE A 204 -20.00 -12.33 8.89
N SER A 205 -18.98 -13.18 8.98
CA SER A 205 -18.23 -13.42 10.23
C SER A 205 -16.81 -13.91 9.92
N LEU A 206 -15.83 -13.41 10.68
CA LEU A 206 -14.45 -13.90 10.70
C LEU A 206 -14.00 -14.11 12.14
N LYS A 207 -13.74 -15.35 12.52
CA LYS A 207 -13.15 -15.69 13.82
C LYS A 207 -11.67 -15.98 13.69
N CYS A 208 -10.86 -15.48 14.62
CA CYS A 208 -9.46 -15.85 14.79
C CYS A 208 -9.28 -16.58 16.12
N TYR A 209 -8.53 -17.66 16.06
CA TYR A 209 -8.08 -18.43 17.21
C TYR A 209 -6.55 -18.45 17.22
N ARG A 210 -5.95 -18.34 18.40
CA ARG A 210 -4.50 -18.50 18.59
C ARG A 210 -4.26 -19.59 19.62
N ASN A 211 -3.46 -20.60 19.27
CA ASN A 211 -3.23 -21.77 20.12
C ASN A 211 -4.55 -22.34 20.70
N GLU A 212 -5.54 -22.54 19.82
CA GLU A 212 -6.90 -23.01 20.12
C GLU A 212 -7.77 -22.07 20.99
N LYS A 213 -7.24 -20.93 21.45
CA LYS A 213 -8.02 -19.92 22.19
C LYS A 213 -8.66 -18.92 21.25
N PHE A 214 -9.91 -18.58 21.51
CA PHE A 214 -10.62 -17.55 20.76
C PHE A 214 -9.96 -16.19 21.02
N MET A 215 -9.60 -15.46 19.95
CA MET A 215 -8.97 -14.15 20.04
C MET A 215 -9.93 -13.02 19.68
N GLN A 216 -10.60 -13.19 18.54
CA GLN A 216 -11.41 -12.14 17.94
C GLN A 216 -12.49 -12.70 17.02
N GLU A 217 -13.65 -12.04 16.98
CA GLU A 217 -14.66 -12.22 15.94
C GLU A 217 -15.04 -10.87 15.34
N ASP A 218 -15.00 -10.76 14.02
CA ASP A 218 -15.56 -9.63 13.29
C ASP A 218 -16.88 -10.06 12.65
N LEU A 219 -17.95 -9.29 12.87
CA LEU A 219 -19.28 -9.52 12.30
C LEU A 219 -19.65 -8.41 11.32
N PHE A 220 -20.30 -8.80 10.23
CA PHE A 220 -20.79 -7.87 9.21
C PHE A 220 -22.27 -8.14 8.92
N LEU A 221 -23.06 -7.07 8.89
CA LEU A 221 -24.43 -7.11 8.38
C LEU A 221 -24.54 -6.31 7.09
N TYR A 222 -25.47 -6.74 6.25
CA TYR A 222 -25.75 -6.16 4.95
C TYR A 222 -27.26 -5.94 4.80
N ASP A 223 -27.65 -4.96 4.01
CA ASP A 223 -29.03 -4.82 3.57
C ASP A 223 -29.36 -5.77 2.41
N GLU A 224 -30.62 -5.76 1.97
CA GLU A 224 -31.11 -6.60 0.87
C GLU A 224 -30.37 -6.36 -0.46
N ARG A 225 -29.65 -5.24 -0.60
CA ARG A 225 -28.88 -4.88 -1.79
C ARG A 225 -27.40 -5.24 -1.68
N GLY A 226 -26.96 -5.78 -0.54
CA GLY A 226 -25.58 -6.19 -0.32
C GLY A 226 -24.65 -5.09 0.18
N ASN A 227 -25.20 -3.95 0.61
CA ASN A 227 -24.40 -2.88 1.20
C ASN A 227 -24.29 -3.07 2.71
N LYS A 228 -23.11 -2.83 3.26
CA LYS A 228 -22.86 -2.95 4.71
C LYS A 228 -23.83 -2.04 5.49
N THR A 229 -24.33 -2.54 6.61
CA THR A 229 -25.20 -1.83 7.57
C THR A 229 -24.62 -1.82 8.97
N LEU A 230 -23.81 -2.83 9.32
CA LEU A 230 -23.14 -2.95 10.61
C LEU A 230 -21.78 -3.64 10.47
N PHE A 231 -20.83 -3.19 11.27
CA PHE A 231 -19.60 -3.89 11.61
C PHE A 231 -19.43 -3.88 13.13
N CYS A 232 -19.11 -5.03 13.71
CA CYS A 232 -18.76 -5.18 15.12
C CYS A 232 -17.53 -6.10 15.25
N SER A 233 -16.69 -5.82 16.24
CA SER A 233 -15.53 -6.65 16.60
C SER A 233 -15.63 -7.03 18.09
N PHE A 234 -15.31 -8.28 18.39
CA PHE A 234 -15.40 -8.89 19.72
C PHE A 234 -14.04 -9.48 20.09
N GLY A 235 -13.60 -9.35 21.35
CA GLY A 235 -12.29 -9.81 21.82
C GLY A 235 -12.31 -10.96 22.85
N GLU A 236 -11.13 -11.31 23.36
CA GLU A 236 -10.89 -12.39 24.34
C GLU A 236 -11.69 -12.31 25.65
N GLU A 237 -12.06 -11.11 26.11
CA GLU A 237 -12.86 -10.95 27.33
C GLU A 237 -14.34 -11.26 27.04
N ASN A 238 -14.66 -12.56 26.99
CA ASN A 238 -15.99 -13.16 26.78
C ASN A 238 -16.57 -12.93 25.38
N GLU A 239 -17.03 -14.00 24.72
CA GLU A 239 -17.82 -13.98 23.46
C GLU A 239 -19.13 -13.14 23.53
N LYS A 240 -19.36 -12.42 24.64
CA LYS A 240 -20.53 -11.61 24.94
C LYS A 240 -20.23 -10.15 25.28
N ASP A 241 -18.97 -9.78 25.57
CA ASP A 241 -18.63 -8.38 25.80
C ASP A 241 -18.14 -7.80 24.47
N GLU A 242 -19.06 -7.10 23.79
CA GLU A 242 -18.70 -6.28 22.63
C GLU A 242 -17.53 -5.37 23.02
N ARG A 243 -16.49 -5.29 22.18
CA ARG A 243 -15.62 -4.11 22.22
C ARG A 243 -16.48 -2.99 21.66
N GLU A 244 -17.32 -2.39 22.51
CA GLU A 244 -18.35 -1.41 22.12
C GLU A 244 -17.73 -0.26 21.28
N ASN A 245 -16.45 0.02 21.54
CA ASN A 245 -15.65 1.01 20.83
C ASN A 245 -15.31 0.62 19.37
N GLU A 246 -15.28 -0.64 18.95
CA GLU A 246 -14.90 -1.02 17.57
C GLU A 246 -16.11 -1.10 16.60
N ARG A 247 -17.31 -0.75 17.07
CA ARG A 247 -18.55 -0.80 16.29
C ARG A 247 -18.64 0.33 15.25
N LYS A 248 -19.10 -0.02 14.05
CA LYS A 248 -19.44 0.93 12.97
C LYS A 248 -20.86 0.68 12.46
N VAL A 249 -21.67 1.73 12.40
CA VAL A 249 -23.04 1.67 11.85
C VAL A 249 -23.07 2.40 10.52
N PHE A 250 -23.66 1.77 9.51
CA PHE A 250 -23.75 2.29 8.15
C PHE A 250 -25.23 2.56 7.80
N ILE A 251 -25.55 3.83 7.54
CA ILE A 251 -26.88 4.28 7.15
C ILE A 251 -26.87 4.55 5.66
N ASN A 252 -27.50 3.66 4.89
CA ASN A 252 -27.53 3.70 3.43
C ASN A 252 -28.75 4.47 2.92
N SER A 253 -28.52 5.43 2.03
CA SER A 253 -29.55 6.18 1.31
C SER A 253 -29.48 5.85 -0.17
N TYR A 254 -30.64 5.61 -0.78
CA TYR A 254 -30.76 5.13 -2.15
C TYR A 254 -31.51 6.13 -3.02
N GLN A 255 -30.99 6.39 -4.22
CA GLN A 255 -31.66 7.17 -5.24
C GLN A 255 -31.71 6.36 -6.53
N ASN A 256 -32.88 6.30 -7.19
CA ASN A 256 -33.10 5.52 -8.41
C ASN A 256 -32.67 4.04 -8.32
N GLY A 257 -32.68 3.45 -7.12
CA GLY A 257 -32.25 2.07 -6.90
C GLY A 257 -30.73 1.86 -6.76
N HIS A 258 -29.94 2.93 -6.79
CA HIS A 258 -28.49 2.89 -6.56
C HIS A 258 -28.16 3.49 -5.18
N LEU A 259 -27.08 3.02 -4.55
CA LEU A 259 -26.57 3.63 -3.32
C LEU A 259 -26.08 5.03 -3.68
N ASP A 260 -26.67 6.06 -3.10
CA ASP A 260 -26.35 7.47 -3.37
C ASP A 260 -25.46 8.04 -2.26
N LYS A 261 -25.80 7.73 -1.01
CA LYS A 261 -25.07 8.18 0.18
C LYS A 261 -24.98 7.07 1.21
N GLN A 262 -23.84 6.95 1.87
CA GLN A 262 -23.65 6.13 3.07
C GLN A 262 -23.10 7.01 4.19
N GLU A 263 -23.76 6.97 5.34
CA GLU A 263 -23.31 7.61 6.58
C GLU A 263 -22.75 6.55 7.52
N ILE A 264 -21.49 6.72 7.94
CA ILE A 264 -20.75 5.78 8.79
C ILE A 264 -20.54 6.46 10.15
N LEU A 265 -21.04 5.84 11.21
CA LEU A 265 -20.84 6.28 12.59
C LEU A 265 -19.82 5.37 13.27
N TYR A 266 -18.76 5.96 13.81
CA TYR A 266 -17.70 5.26 14.54
C TYR A 266 -17.99 5.37 16.04
N TYR A 267 -18.23 4.25 16.71
CA TYR A 267 -18.53 4.28 18.14
C TYR A 267 -17.29 4.53 19.00
N GLU A 268 -16.10 4.21 18.49
CA GLU A 268 -14.81 4.36 19.18
C GLU A 268 -14.60 5.77 19.73
N ASN A 269 -14.87 6.74 18.88
CA ASN A 269 -14.61 8.15 19.13
C ASN A 269 -15.85 9.02 18.91
N GLY A 270 -16.95 8.45 18.41
CA GLY A 270 -18.17 9.16 18.06
C GLY A 270 -18.09 9.93 16.75
N ASP A 271 -17.01 9.76 15.97
CA ASP A 271 -16.82 10.43 14.69
C ASP A 271 -17.75 9.89 13.61
N LYS A 272 -17.78 10.61 12.48
CA LYS A 272 -18.67 10.30 11.39
C LYS A 272 -18.04 10.52 10.03
N GLU A 273 -18.29 9.61 9.09
CA GLU A 273 -17.93 9.76 7.68
C GLU A 273 -19.19 9.75 6.80
N PHE A 274 -19.23 10.60 5.78
CA PHE A 274 -20.18 10.48 4.68
C PHE A 274 -19.46 10.08 3.41
N LEU A 275 -19.97 9.04 2.75
CA LEU A 275 -19.61 8.64 1.40
C LEU A 275 -20.75 8.98 0.45
N PHE A 276 -20.42 9.55 -0.70
CA PHE A 276 -21.36 9.80 -1.78
C PHE A 276 -20.89 9.07 -3.03
N PHE A 277 -21.83 8.52 -3.78
CA PHE A 277 -21.54 7.64 -4.91
C PHE A 277 -22.18 8.17 -6.21
N ASP A 278 -21.58 7.84 -7.35
CA ASP A 278 -22.22 7.98 -8.65
C ASP A 278 -23.14 6.78 -8.96
N GLU A 279 -23.85 6.85 -10.09
CA GLU A 279 -24.75 5.77 -10.55
C GLU A 279 -24.02 4.44 -10.83
N GLN A 280 -22.70 4.47 -11.01
CA GLN A 280 -21.86 3.27 -11.19
C GLN A 280 -21.39 2.68 -9.85
N GLY A 281 -21.72 3.32 -8.72
CA GLY A 281 -21.31 2.91 -7.38
C GLY A 281 -19.88 3.34 -7.02
N LYS A 282 -19.27 4.27 -7.76
CA LYS A 282 -17.95 4.82 -7.41
C LYS A 282 -18.10 5.99 -6.45
N ILE A 283 -17.19 6.10 -5.48
CA ILE A 283 -17.19 7.21 -4.53
C ILE A 283 -16.82 8.50 -5.25
N ILE A 284 -17.68 9.51 -5.22
CA ILE A 284 -17.42 10.83 -5.81
C ILE A 284 -17.08 11.89 -4.76
N LYS A 285 -17.47 11.66 -3.50
CA LYS A 285 -17.18 12.57 -2.39
C LYS A 285 -17.10 11.83 -1.06
N LYS A 286 -16.18 12.25 -0.20
CA LYS A 286 -16.09 11.86 1.21
C LYS A 286 -16.09 13.08 2.11
N GLN A 287 -16.69 12.97 3.29
CA GLN A 287 -16.61 14.00 4.32
C GLN A 287 -16.37 13.35 5.67
N TYR A 288 -15.37 13.79 6.40
CA TYR A 288 -15.12 13.29 7.75
C TYR A 288 -15.42 14.37 8.77
N PHE A 289 -16.10 13.96 9.84
CA PHE A 289 -16.54 14.81 10.92
C PHE A 289 -16.03 14.27 12.24
N GLU A 290 -15.47 15.16 13.05
CA GLU A 290 -15.10 14.87 14.42
C GLU A 290 -16.24 15.27 15.34
N ILE A 291 -16.54 14.47 16.36
CA ILE A 291 -17.44 14.91 17.42
C ILE A 291 -16.69 15.81 18.41
N LYS A 292 -17.22 17.00 18.66
CA LYS A 292 -16.72 17.93 19.67
C LYS A 292 -17.67 17.97 20.85
N HIS A 293 -17.13 17.75 22.05
CA HIS A 293 -17.88 17.86 23.30
C HIS A 293 -18.64 19.20 23.34
N TYR A 294 -19.97 19.11 23.52
CA TYR A 294 -20.91 20.24 23.59
C TYR A 294 -21.04 21.10 22.32
N ARG A 295 -20.38 20.77 21.21
CA ARG A 295 -20.43 21.52 19.94
C ARG A 295 -20.98 20.72 18.77
N GLY A 296 -21.26 19.43 18.96
CA GLY A 296 -21.76 18.56 17.90
C GLY A 296 -20.64 18.15 16.94
N PHE A 297 -20.99 17.93 15.67
CA PHE A 297 -20.03 17.49 14.65
C PHE A 297 -19.34 18.68 13.97
N GLU A 298 -18.01 18.61 13.86
CA GLU A 298 -17.16 19.55 13.12
C GLU A 298 -16.57 18.86 11.88
N LEU A 299 -16.74 19.45 10.69
CA LEU A 299 -16.16 18.92 9.46
C LEU A 299 -14.63 19.09 9.47
N LEU A 300 -13.88 18.00 9.41
CA LEU A 300 -12.41 18.01 9.40
C LEU A 300 -11.82 18.12 8.01
N ASN A 301 -12.39 17.40 7.05
CA ASN A 301 -11.95 17.40 5.66
C ASN A 301 -13.06 16.93 4.73
N THR A 302 -12.93 17.30 3.46
CA THR A 302 -13.75 16.80 2.37
C THR A 302 -12.83 16.33 1.26
N VAL A 303 -13.13 15.16 0.70
CA VAL A 303 -12.41 14.60 -0.44
C VAL A 303 -13.36 14.51 -1.62
N TYR A 304 -12.93 14.93 -2.79
CA TYR A 304 -13.66 14.79 -4.05
C TYR A 304 -12.91 13.86 -4.99
N TYR A 305 -13.66 13.14 -5.80
CA TYR A 305 -13.14 12.23 -6.80
C TYR A 305 -13.72 12.55 -8.16
N LYS A 306 -12.86 12.57 -9.17
CA LYS A 306 -13.25 12.73 -10.57
C LYS A 306 -12.58 11.65 -11.40
N TYR A 307 -13.38 10.86 -12.09
CA TYR A 307 -12.92 9.72 -12.89
C TYR A 307 -12.82 10.09 -14.37
N PHE A 308 -11.77 9.59 -15.02
CA PHE A 308 -11.51 9.73 -16.45
C PHE A 308 -11.14 8.35 -17.02
N ASP A 309 -11.02 8.25 -18.34
CA ASP A 309 -10.56 6.99 -18.95
C ASP A 309 -9.12 6.68 -18.54
N GLY A 310 -8.94 5.58 -17.78
CA GLY A 310 -7.65 5.13 -17.26
C GLY A 310 -6.97 6.05 -16.24
N LYS A 311 -7.68 7.04 -15.67
CA LYS A 311 -7.16 7.95 -14.64
C LYS A 311 -8.25 8.36 -13.65
N ALA A 312 -7.83 8.82 -12.47
CA ALA A 312 -8.72 9.51 -11.56
C ALA A 312 -7.99 10.62 -10.79
N GLU A 313 -8.73 11.68 -10.48
CA GLU A 313 -8.29 12.84 -9.72
C GLU A 313 -8.93 12.80 -8.33
N ARG A 314 -8.10 12.97 -7.30
CA ARG A 314 -8.50 13.12 -5.90
C ARG A 314 -8.19 14.55 -5.48
N THR A 315 -9.16 15.22 -4.88
CA THR A 315 -8.97 16.55 -4.27
C THR A 315 -9.33 16.49 -2.80
N ASP A 316 -8.37 16.70 -1.91
CA ASP A 316 -8.57 16.76 -0.47
C ASP A 316 -8.59 18.24 -0.03
N ILE A 317 -9.59 18.63 0.76
CA ILE A 317 -9.72 19.96 1.34
C ILE A 317 -9.86 19.81 2.85
N ASP A 318 -8.97 20.43 3.61
CA ASP A 318 -9.02 20.37 5.08
C ASP A 318 -9.92 21.46 5.68
N LYS A 319 -10.13 21.41 7.00
CA LYS A 319 -10.90 22.42 7.74
C LYS A 319 -10.33 23.84 7.67
N ASN A 320 -9.04 23.97 7.37
CA ASN A 320 -8.37 25.26 7.21
C ASN A 320 -8.38 25.75 5.75
N LEU A 321 -9.10 25.06 4.86
CA LEU A 321 -9.23 25.33 3.44
C LEU A 321 -7.96 25.11 2.61
N TYR A 322 -6.94 24.43 3.15
CA TYR A 322 -5.83 23.96 2.33
C TYR A 322 -6.30 22.85 1.41
N LYS A 323 -5.72 22.80 0.21
CA LYS A 323 -6.16 21.88 -0.84
C LYS A 323 -4.98 21.07 -1.37
N GLU A 324 -5.15 19.76 -1.47
CA GLU A 324 -4.23 18.82 -2.09
C GLU A 324 -4.94 18.16 -3.29
N VAL A 325 -4.26 18.05 -4.43
CA VAL A 325 -4.81 17.44 -5.66
C VAL A 325 -3.82 16.41 -6.19
N ILE A 326 -4.30 15.19 -6.45
CA ILE A 326 -3.50 14.09 -6.99
C ILE A 326 -4.22 13.50 -8.20
N VAL A 327 -3.49 13.28 -9.30
CA VAL A 327 -4.01 12.55 -10.46
C VAL A 327 -3.22 11.27 -10.62
N CYS A 328 -3.89 10.12 -10.63
CA CYS A 328 -3.26 8.81 -10.73
C CYS A 328 -4.00 7.88 -11.71
N LYS A 329 -3.39 6.74 -12.05
CA LYS A 329 -3.92 5.73 -13.00
C LYS A 329 -5.22 5.11 -12.50
N ASP A 330 -5.29 4.80 -11.22
CA ASP A 330 -6.50 4.30 -10.59
C ASP A 330 -6.52 4.71 -9.12
N ILE A 331 -7.69 5.12 -8.64
CA ILE A 331 -7.96 5.47 -7.23
C ILE A 331 -8.57 4.29 -6.49
N THR A 332 -9.09 3.26 -7.19
CA THR A 332 -9.79 2.14 -6.57
C THR A 332 -8.87 1.41 -5.57
N CYS A 333 -9.04 1.74 -4.29
CA CYS A 333 -8.41 1.08 -3.15
C CYS A 333 -6.87 1.12 -3.07
N LYS A 334 -6.25 2.30 -3.25
CA LYS A 334 -5.13 2.66 -2.36
C LYS A 334 -5.72 3.46 -1.18
N GLU A 335 -6.44 2.72 -0.34
CA GLU A 335 -7.01 3.15 0.94
C GLU A 335 -5.91 3.78 1.79
N ASP A 336 -6.13 5.03 2.20
CA ASP A 336 -5.49 5.70 3.34
C ASP A 336 -3.96 5.77 3.41
N SER A 337 -3.19 5.21 2.47
CA SER A 337 -1.73 5.07 2.63
C SER A 337 -0.94 6.31 2.24
N TYR A 338 -1.37 7.07 1.22
CA TYR A 338 -0.71 8.35 0.94
C TYR A 338 -1.04 9.39 2.01
N CYS A 339 -2.21 9.31 2.63
CA CYS A 339 -2.72 10.29 3.59
C CYS A 339 -3.21 9.57 4.85
N GLY A 340 -2.33 8.77 5.46
CA GLY A 340 -2.59 8.09 6.72
C GLY A 340 -3.24 9.06 7.70
N ARG A 341 -4.27 8.56 8.40
CA ARG A 341 -5.09 9.26 9.41
C ARG A 341 -4.29 10.39 10.08
N TRP A 342 -4.97 11.52 10.31
CA TRP A 342 -4.45 12.76 10.91
C TRP A 342 -3.89 13.75 9.88
N SER A 343 -4.81 14.45 9.22
CA SER A 343 -4.70 15.84 8.74
C SER A 343 -3.28 16.39 8.50
N THR A 344 -2.89 16.50 7.23
CA THR A 344 -1.58 16.99 6.75
C THR A 344 -1.34 18.51 6.91
N PHE A 345 -1.96 19.17 7.89
CA PHE A 345 -1.84 20.62 8.06
C PHE A 345 -1.72 21.01 9.55
N GLY A 346 -0.75 20.39 10.23
CA GLY A 346 -0.16 20.89 11.47
C GLY A 346 1.01 21.83 11.17
N ARG A 347 1.10 22.96 11.85
CA ARG A 347 2.31 23.79 11.95
C ARG A 347 3.10 23.36 13.19
N SER A 348 3.48 22.08 13.28
CA SER A 348 4.50 21.67 14.24
C SER A 348 5.79 21.33 13.49
N SER A 349 6.94 21.54 14.12
CA SER A 349 8.26 21.20 13.59
C SER A 349 8.44 19.72 13.22
N ILE A 350 7.49 18.85 13.59
CA ILE A 350 7.44 17.41 13.26
C ILE A 350 6.80 17.18 11.86
N ASP A 351 6.01 18.13 11.34
CA ASP A 351 5.29 18.02 10.06
C ASP A 351 6.21 18.16 8.82
N ILE A 352 7.43 18.69 8.98
CA ILE A 352 8.37 18.88 7.87
C ILE A 352 9.03 17.54 7.47
N GLU A 353 9.43 16.71 8.43
CA GLU A 353 10.00 15.39 8.16
C GLU A 353 8.95 14.41 7.61
N TYR A 354 7.72 14.47 8.13
CA TYR A 354 6.62 13.62 7.66
C TYR A 354 6.18 13.99 6.25
N ASN A 355 6.16 15.29 5.93
CA ASN A 355 5.97 15.76 4.55
C ASN A 355 7.10 15.30 3.62
N GLY A 356 8.35 15.22 4.09
CA GLY A 356 9.47 14.69 3.30
C GLY A 356 9.26 13.21 2.90
N ARG A 357 8.87 12.36 3.84
CA ARG A 357 8.62 10.93 3.58
C ARG A 357 7.36 10.68 2.75
N LYS A 358 6.27 11.43 3.00
CA LYS A 358 5.01 11.40 2.20
C LYS A 358 5.25 11.90 0.77
N TYR A 359 6.00 12.99 0.64
CA TYR A 359 6.36 13.53 -0.66
C TYR A 359 7.20 12.50 -1.42
N ASN A 360 8.20 11.87 -0.81
CA ASN A 360 8.97 10.81 -1.46
C ASN A 360 8.10 9.61 -1.92
N SER A 361 7.14 9.14 -1.13
CA SER A 361 6.28 8.02 -1.55
C SER A 361 5.35 8.39 -2.73
N ILE A 362 4.85 9.62 -2.77
CA ILE A 362 4.04 10.17 -3.88
C ILE A 362 4.93 10.41 -5.11
N LEU A 363 6.09 11.02 -4.89
CA LEU A 363 7.08 11.33 -5.90
C LEU A 363 7.49 10.08 -6.65
N PHE A 364 7.63 8.92 -6.02
CA PHE A 364 8.24 7.77 -6.69
C PHE A 364 7.26 6.64 -7.00
N SER A 365 5.97 6.91 -6.91
CA SER A 365 4.95 5.99 -7.41
C SER A 365 4.80 6.10 -8.92
N ASP A 366 4.91 4.97 -9.62
CA ASP A 366 4.64 4.86 -11.06
C ASP A 366 3.12 4.97 -11.39
N ASN A 367 2.28 5.24 -10.39
CA ASN A 367 0.85 5.44 -10.56
C ASN A 367 0.43 6.91 -10.65
N ILE A 368 1.31 7.89 -10.38
CA ILE A 368 0.94 9.30 -10.21
C ILE A 368 1.39 10.16 -11.40
N PHE A 369 0.44 10.80 -12.05
CA PHE A 369 0.66 11.71 -13.19
C PHE A 369 0.90 13.16 -12.75
N SER A 370 0.25 13.61 -11.67
CA SER A 370 0.47 14.96 -11.16
C SER A 370 0.05 15.09 -9.71
N TYR A 371 0.63 16.09 -9.05
CA TYR A 371 0.38 16.45 -7.66
C TYR A 371 0.42 17.96 -7.50
N ALA A 372 -0.45 18.53 -6.68
CA ALA A 372 -0.41 19.95 -6.33
C ALA A 372 -0.93 20.22 -4.92
N ILE A 373 -0.32 21.17 -4.22
CA ILE A 373 -0.79 21.71 -2.93
C ILE A 373 -1.07 23.20 -3.11
N TYR A 374 -2.19 23.64 -2.55
CA TYR A 374 -2.59 25.04 -2.50
C TYR A 374 -2.80 25.50 -1.06
N ASP A 375 -2.48 26.77 -0.79
CA ASP A 375 -2.82 27.42 0.48
C ASP A 375 -4.33 27.70 0.58
N LYS A 376 -4.75 28.25 1.73
CA LYS A 376 -6.15 28.59 2.01
C LYS A 376 -6.69 29.73 1.12
N GLU A 377 -5.80 30.54 0.52
CA GLU A 377 -6.14 31.58 -0.45
C GLU A 377 -6.23 31.03 -1.88
N GLY A 378 -5.84 29.77 -2.11
CA GLY A 378 -5.83 29.10 -3.40
C GLY A 378 -4.54 29.30 -4.20
N ASN A 379 -3.48 29.84 -3.60
CA ASN A 379 -2.18 29.96 -4.27
C ASN A 379 -1.47 28.61 -4.29
N GLU A 380 -0.87 28.27 -5.44
CA GLU A 380 -0.06 27.06 -5.58
C GLU A 380 1.22 27.17 -4.74
N ILE A 381 1.37 26.26 -3.76
CA ILE A 381 2.57 26.16 -2.93
C ILE A 381 3.62 25.33 -3.68
N ARG A 382 3.22 24.15 -4.17
CA ARG A 382 4.07 23.21 -4.91
C ARG A 382 3.22 22.40 -5.87
N LYS A 383 3.84 22.01 -6.97
CA LYS A 383 3.24 21.11 -7.95
C LYS A 383 4.30 20.26 -8.63
N PHE A 384 3.93 19.08 -9.06
CA PHE A 384 4.69 18.38 -10.08
C PHE A 384 3.79 17.77 -11.15
N VAL A 385 4.37 17.57 -12.32
CA VAL A 385 3.74 16.86 -13.44
C VAL A 385 4.71 15.81 -13.94
N ARG A 386 4.21 14.60 -14.15
CA ARG A 386 4.97 13.45 -14.64
C ARG A 386 4.50 13.01 -16.02
N SER A 387 5.47 12.79 -16.87
CA SER A 387 5.32 12.15 -18.17
C SER A 387 5.99 10.79 -18.14
N TYR A 388 5.25 9.74 -18.50
CA TYR A 388 5.78 8.39 -18.64
C TYR A 388 6.19 8.15 -20.10
N LEU A 389 7.38 7.59 -20.29
CA LEU A 389 7.91 7.19 -21.58
C LEU A 389 7.67 5.69 -21.79
N THR A 390 7.67 5.26 -23.05
CA THR A 390 7.31 3.89 -23.40
C THR A 390 8.25 2.85 -22.79
N ASN A 391 9.55 3.14 -22.70
CA ASN A 391 10.60 2.24 -22.18
C ASN A 391 10.64 2.08 -20.64
N GLY A 392 9.65 2.60 -19.91
CA GLY A 392 9.64 2.57 -18.44
C GLY A 392 10.41 3.72 -17.77
N GLU A 393 10.98 4.62 -18.57
CA GLU A 393 11.51 5.90 -18.10
C GLU A 393 10.38 6.89 -17.81
N SER A 394 10.68 7.90 -17.02
CA SER A 394 9.75 8.98 -16.74
C SER A 394 10.49 10.29 -16.52
N GLU A 395 9.79 11.38 -16.78
CA GLU A 395 10.27 12.73 -16.50
C GLU A 395 9.25 13.41 -15.60
N THR A 396 9.73 14.02 -14.51
CA THR A 396 8.91 14.73 -13.53
C THR A 396 9.40 16.14 -13.39
N ILE A 397 8.55 17.11 -13.71
CA ILE A 397 8.86 18.53 -13.59
C ILE A 397 8.27 19.04 -12.30
N PHE A 398 9.10 19.65 -11.47
CA PHE A 398 8.74 20.28 -10.20
C PHE A 398 8.52 21.76 -10.38
N TYR A 399 7.48 22.28 -9.76
CA TYR A 399 7.10 23.68 -9.77
C TYR A 399 7.03 24.19 -8.34
N LYS A 400 7.54 25.41 -8.16
CA LYS A 400 7.45 26.18 -6.92
C LYS A 400 6.83 27.53 -7.26
N ASN A 401 5.69 27.85 -6.65
CA ASN A 401 4.92 29.06 -6.92
C ASN A 401 4.67 29.26 -8.44
N GLY A 402 4.28 28.20 -9.16
CA GLY A 402 4.00 28.25 -10.60
C GLY A 402 5.20 28.32 -11.54
N THR A 403 6.44 28.36 -11.02
CA THR A 403 7.66 28.37 -11.86
C THR A 403 8.35 27.00 -11.78
N PRO A 404 8.79 26.41 -12.92
CA PRO A 404 9.63 25.22 -12.91
C PRO A 404 10.89 25.44 -12.04
N ASP A 405 11.15 24.50 -11.13
CA ASP A 405 12.26 24.54 -10.16
C ASP A 405 13.36 23.56 -10.61
N TYR A 406 13.01 22.27 -10.74
CA TYR A 406 13.92 21.21 -11.18
C TYR A 406 13.17 20.08 -11.89
N ILE A 407 13.91 19.18 -12.53
CA ILE A 407 13.39 18.01 -13.24
C ILE A 407 14.04 16.75 -12.67
N VAL A 408 13.25 15.73 -12.34
CA VAL A 408 13.76 14.39 -12.01
C VAL A 408 13.40 13.42 -13.12
N ARG A 409 14.41 12.71 -13.64
CA ARG A 409 14.22 11.64 -14.62
C ARG A 409 14.52 10.27 -14.03
N LYS A 410 13.62 9.32 -14.26
CA LYS A 410 13.88 7.89 -14.15
C LYS A 410 14.52 7.45 -15.46
N GLU A 411 15.77 7.04 -15.40
CA GLU A 411 16.55 6.61 -16.56
C GLU A 411 16.88 5.13 -16.46
N CYS A 412 16.77 4.42 -17.58
CA CYS A 412 17.01 2.97 -17.65
C CYS A 412 18.12 2.67 -18.66
N SER A 413 19.20 2.05 -18.21
CA SER A 413 20.33 1.65 -19.06
C SER A 413 20.53 0.13 -19.01
N VAL A 414 20.60 -0.50 -20.18
CA VAL A 414 20.95 -1.92 -20.30
C VAL A 414 22.43 -2.09 -19.96
N VAL A 415 22.72 -2.94 -18.98
CA VAL A 415 24.09 -3.23 -18.51
C VAL A 415 24.59 -4.60 -18.98
N GLU A 416 23.67 -5.51 -19.33
CA GLU A 416 23.99 -6.83 -19.88
C GLU A 416 22.84 -7.28 -20.81
N ASN A 417 23.19 -7.98 -21.88
CA ASN A 417 22.27 -8.60 -22.85
C ASN A 417 22.38 -10.12 -22.78
#